data_AF-X1RRX8-F1
#
_entry.id   AF-X1RRX8-F1
#
_cell.length_a   1.000
_cell.length_b   1.000
_cell.length_c   1.000
_cell.angle_alpha   90.00
_cell.angle_beta   90.00
_cell.angle_gamma   90.00
#
_symmetry.space_group_name_H-M   'P 1'
#
loop_
_entity.id
_entity.type
_entity.pdbx_description
1 polymer ?
#
loop_
_entity_poly.entity_id
_entity_poly.type
_entity_poly.pdbx_seq_one_letter_code
_entity_poly.pdbx_strand_id
1 'polypeptide(L)'
;MPDLTSMIEEKWYRKAIAGFKEVWGPAVKSAASLDAFCEGISAVTGIPAGTVRSSLPAKNWAAFQADADKYLAIAVAKIEAAHKANKWSSHYKRAFGG
;
A
#
# COMPACT_ATOMS: atom_id res chain seq x y z
N MET A 1 -28.66 -7.57 11.44
CA MET A 1 -28.35 -6.32 10.74
C MET A 1 -26.85 -6.13 10.75
N PRO A 2 -26.21 -5.62 9.68
CA PRO A 2 -24.78 -5.31 9.70
C PRO A 2 -24.49 -4.29 10.82
N ASP A 3 -23.39 -4.45 11.54
CA ASP A 3 -23.00 -3.46 12.55
C ASP A 3 -22.58 -2.14 11.85
N LEU A 4 -22.71 -1.01 12.57
CA LEU A 4 -22.38 0.32 12.03
C LEU A 4 -20.93 0.40 11.54
N THR A 5 -20.02 -0.33 12.18
CA THR A 5 -18.59 -0.37 11.84
C THR A 5 -18.38 -1.03 10.48
N SER A 6 -19.06 -2.14 10.19
CA SER A 6 -19.03 -2.83 8.90
C SER A 6 -19.62 -1.97 7.77
N MET A 7 -20.67 -1.20 8.04
CA MET A 7 -21.24 -0.27 7.05
C MET A 7 -20.27 0.88 6.74
N ILE A 8 -19.55 1.40 7.75
CA ILE A 8 -18.52 2.41 7.56
C ILE A 8 -17.31 1.81 6.81
N GLU A 9 -16.93 0.58 7.14
CA GLU A 9 -15.82 -0.12 6.49
C GLU A 9 -16.07 -0.30 4.99
N GLU A 10 -17.26 -0.77 4.59
CA GLU A 10 -17.66 -0.90 3.18
C GLU A 10 -17.62 0.45 2.44
N LYS A 11 -18.12 1.52 3.07
CA LYS A 11 -18.07 2.87 2.48
C LYS A 11 -16.63 3.35 2.32
N TRP A 12 -15.77 3.06 3.28
CA TRP A 12 -14.35 3.42 3.23
C TRP A 12 -13.62 2.61 2.17
N TYR A 13 -13.88 1.29 2.08
CA TYR A 13 -13.35 0.40 1.06
C TYR A 13 -13.63 0.91 -0.36
N ARG A 14 -14.88 1.28 -0.66
CA ARG A 14 -15.26 1.81 -1.99
C ARG A 14 -14.48 3.07 -2.35
N LYS A 15 -14.36 4.00 -1.41
CA LYS A 15 -13.59 5.24 -1.60
C LYS A 15 -12.09 4.97 -1.74
N ALA A 16 -11.55 4.08 -0.92
CA ALA A 16 -10.16 3.70 -0.92
C ALA A 16 -9.76 3.06 -2.26
N ILE A 17 -10.55 2.11 -2.78
CA ILE A 17 -10.27 1.49 -4.09
C ILE A 17 -10.35 2.49 -5.24
N ALA A 18 -11.36 3.35 -5.26
CA ALA A 18 -11.51 4.36 -6.31
C ALA A 18 -10.30 5.31 -6.34
N GLY A 19 -9.97 5.91 -5.19
CA GLY A 19 -8.81 6.79 -5.08
C GLY A 19 -7.49 6.07 -5.35
N PHE A 20 -7.33 4.84 -4.87
CA PHE A 20 -6.12 4.05 -5.07
C PHE A 20 -5.87 3.78 -6.55
N LYS A 21 -6.90 3.38 -7.32
CA LYS A 21 -6.76 3.13 -8.77
C LYS A 21 -6.37 4.37 -9.54
N GLU A 22 -6.89 5.54 -9.14
CA GLU A 22 -6.59 6.82 -9.79
C GLU A 22 -5.14 7.26 -9.52
N VAL A 23 -4.67 7.15 -8.28
CA VAL A 23 -3.36 7.66 -7.89
C VAL A 23 -2.21 6.67 -8.08
N TRP A 24 -2.49 5.37 -8.24
CA TRP A 24 -1.47 4.31 -8.28
C TRP A 24 -0.38 4.58 -9.32
N GLY A 25 -0.75 4.75 -10.58
CA GLY A 25 0.19 4.95 -11.68
C GLY A 25 1.10 6.16 -11.43
N PRO A 26 0.53 7.37 -11.22
CA PRO A 26 1.30 8.58 -10.91
C PRO A 26 2.18 8.43 -9.67
N ALA A 27 1.67 7.83 -8.59
CA ALA A 27 2.41 7.68 -7.34
C ALA A 27 3.60 6.72 -7.50
N VAL A 28 3.39 5.54 -8.07
CA VAL A 28 4.45 4.52 -8.24
C VAL A 28 5.52 5.00 -9.21
N LYS A 29 5.13 5.63 -10.33
CA LYS A 29 6.06 6.14 -11.36
C LYS A 29 6.80 7.42 -10.96
N SER A 30 6.42 8.05 -9.85
CA SER A 30 7.12 9.24 -9.36
C SER A 30 8.56 8.92 -8.92
N ALA A 31 9.48 9.87 -9.08
CA ALA A 31 10.85 9.71 -8.59
C ALA A 31 10.89 9.52 -7.05
N ALA A 32 10.00 10.23 -6.34
CA ALA A 32 9.85 10.16 -4.89
C ALA A 32 9.50 8.74 -4.38
N SER A 33 8.88 7.91 -5.21
CA SER A 33 8.54 6.52 -4.87
C SER A 33 9.79 5.64 -4.68
N LEU A 34 10.83 5.81 -5.52
CA LEU A 34 12.09 5.09 -5.35
C LEU A 34 12.85 5.59 -4.11
N ASP A 35 12.80 6.89 -3.85
CA ASP A 35 13.42 7.47 -2.65
C ASP A 35 12.75 6.91 -1.39
N ALA A 36 11.41 6.93 -1.34
CA ALA A 36 10.63 6.35 -0.25
C ALA A 36 10.90 4.84 -0.05
N PHE A 37 11.06 4.08 -1.13
CA PHE A 37 11.47 2.68 -1.07
C PHE A 37 12.85 2.51 -0.41
N CYS A 38 13.84 3.31 -0.82
CA CYS A 38 15.19 3.25 -0.27
C CYS A 38 15.21 3.66 1.22
N GLU A 39 14.49 4.72 1.58
CA GLU A 39 14.34 5.17 2.97
C GLU A 39 13.63 4.12 3.84
N GLY A 40 12.60 3.45 3.32
CA GLY A 40 11.91 2.38 4.04
C GLY A 40 12.82 1.19 4.37
N ILE A 41 13.67 0.78 3.43
CA ILE A 41 14.66 -0.27 3.68
C ILE A 41 15.71 0.22 4.67
N SER A 42 16.20 1.45 4.52
CA SER A 42 17.15 2.08 5.44
C SER A 42 16.62 2.08 6.88
N ALA A 43 15.36 2.45 7.09
CA ALA A 43 14.74 2.48 8.40
C ALA A 43 14.64 1.10 9.09
N VAL A 44 14.45 0.02 8.31
CA VAL A 44 14.31 -1.34 8.85
C VAL A 44 15.68 -2.01 9.06
N THR A 45 16.64 -1.74 8.17
CA THR A 45 17.92 -2.46 8.12
C THR A 45 19.10 -1.69 8.71
N GLY A 46 18.97 -0.36 8.87
CA GLY A 46 20.07 0.54 9.22
C GLY A 46 21.07 0.80 8.09
N ILE A 47 20.86 0.23 6.90
CA ILE A 47 21.74 0.43 5.74
C ILE A 47 21.46 1.82 5.13
N PRO A 48 22.46 2.67 4.89
CA PRO A 48 22.25 3.99 4.31
C PRO A 48 21.44 3.94 3.00
N ALA A 49 20.45 4.83 2.85
CA ALA A 49 19.57 4.87 1.69
C ALA A 49 20.33 5.00 0.35
N GLY A 50 21.47 5.71 0.34
CA GLY A 50 22.36 5.78 -0.83
C GLY A 50 22.93 4.42 -1.25
N THR A 51 23.32 3.59 -0.27
CA THR A 51 23.77 2.21 -0.51
C THR A 51 22.63 1.33 -0.99
N VAL A 52 21.43 1.50 -0.43
CA VAL A 52 20.22 0.80 -0.91
C VAL A 52 19.91 1.19 -2.35
N ARG A 53 20.07 2.45 -2.73
CA ARG A 53 19.82 2.91 -4.11
C ARG A 53 20.72 2.24 -5.15
N SER A 54 21.93 1.86 -4.78
CA SER A 54 22.85 1.12 -5.65
C SER A 54 22.62 -0.40 -5.65
N SER A 55 21.75 -0.91 -4.78
CA SER A 55 21.51 -2.33 -4.58
C SER A 55 20.63 -2.96 -5.67
N LEU A 56 20.64 -4.29 -5.75
CA LEU A 56 19.77 -5.05 -6.67
C LEU A 56 18.27 -4.78 -6.43
N PRO A 57 17.77 -4.72 -5.18
CA PRO A 57 16.38 -4.31 -4.90
C PRO A 57 15.98 -2.98 -5.55
N ALA A 58 16.81 -1.93 -5.47
CA ALA A 58 16.50 -0.64 -6.09
C ALA A 58 16.51 -0.70 -7.64
N LYS A 59 17.37 -1.54 -8.24
CA LYS A 59 17.34 -1.80 -9.68
C LYS A 59 16.06 -2.53 -10.10
N ASN A 60 15.63 -3.52 -9.33
CA ASN A 60 14.38 -4.23 -9.57
C ASN A 60 13.16 -3.31 -9.38
N TRP A 61 13.25 -2.35 -8.45
CA TRP A 61 12.23 -1.33 -8.28
C TRP A 61 12.03 -0.49 -9.54
N ALA A 62 13.10 -0.12 -10.25
CA ALA A 62 12.98 0.63 -11.49
C ALA A 62 12.17 -0.12 -12.56
N ALA A 63 12.37 -1.45 -12.67
CA ALA A 63 11.55 -2.29 -13.56
C ALA A 63 10.09 -2.33 -13.11
N PHE A 64 9.84 -2.44 -11.80
CA PHE A 64 8.49 -2.35 -11.24
C PHE A 64 7.82 -1.00 -11.52
N GLN A 65 8.54 0.12 -11.43
CA GLN A 65 8.00 1.45 -11.74
C GLN A 65 7.57 1.57 -13.19
N ALA A 66 8.39 1.08 -14.13
CA ALA A 66 8.07 1.09 -15.55
C ALA A 66 6.79 0.28 -15.85
N ASP A 67 6.62 -0.84 -15.16
CA ASP A 67 5.52 -1.78 -15.34
C ASP A 67 4.39 -1.65 -14.30
N ALA A 68 4.30 -0.51 -13.59
CA ALA A 68 3.43 -0.35 -12.42
C ALA A 68 1.97 -0.76 -12.68
N ASP A 69 1.44 -0.51 -13.87
CA ASP A 69 0.06 -0.80 -14.24
C ASP A 69 -0.24 -2.31 -14.25
N LYS A 70 0.75 -3.17 -14.55
CA LYS A 70 0.62 -4.63 -14.51
C LYS A 70 0.33 -5.14 -13.10
N TYR A 71 0.78 -4.41 -12.08
CA TYR A 71 0.66 -4.80 -10.68
C TYR A 71 -0.55 -4.18 -9.97
N LEU A 72 -1.29 -3.28 -10.64
CA LEU A 72 -2.46 -2.63 -10.04
C LEU A 72 -3.52 -3.66 -9.61
N ALA A 73 -3.79 -4.67 -10.44
CA ALA A 73 -4.75 -5.72 -10.12
C ALA A 73 -4.36 -6.51 -8.85
N ILE A 74 -3.06 -6.82 -8.70
CA ILE A 74 -2.53 -7.52 -7.53
C ILE A 74 -2.66 -6.64 -6.28
N ALA A 75 -2.35 -5.34 -6.40
CA ALA A 75 -2.46 -4.41 -5.30
C ALA A 75 -3.92 -4.23 -4.84
N VAL A 76 -4.86 -4.10 -5.79
CA VAL A 76 -6.30 -4.05 -5.52
C VAL A 76 -6.78 -5.32 -4.81
N ALA A 77 -6.36 -6.50 -5.28
CA ALA A 77 -6.73 -7.77 -4.66
C ALA A 77 -6.28 -7.87 -3.19
N LYS A 78 -5.14 -7.24 -2.82
CA LYS A 78 -4.70 -7.18 -1.42
C LYS A 78 -5.58 -6.28 -0.56
N ILE A 79 -6.04 -5.15 -1.11
CA ILE A 79 -6.97 -4.24 -0.41
C ILE A 79 -8.33 -4.94 -0.23
N GLU A 80 -8.82 -5.61 -1.27
CA GLU A 80 -10.02 -6.44 -1.23
C GLU A 80 -9.94 -7.55 -0.17
N ALA A 81 -8.81 -8.26 -0.10
CA ALA A 81 -8.60 -9.29 0.92
C ALA A 81 -8.61 -8.71 2.33
N ALA A 82 -7.99 -7.55 2.55
CA ALA A 82 -8.01 -6.88 3.85
C ALA A 82 -9.43 -6.47 4.27
N HIS A 83 -10.23 -5.96 3.34
CA HIS A 83 -11.62 -5.61 3.57
C HIS A 83 -12.48 -6.86 3.85
N LYS A 84 -12.35 -7.93 3.05
CA LYS A 84 -13.07 -9.20 3.28
C LYS A 84 -12.75 -9.82 4.64
N ALA A 85 -11.53 -9.61 5.13
CA ALA A 85 -11.11 -10.04 6.46
C ALA A 85 -11.59 -9.11 7.59
N ASN A 86 -12.39 -8.07 7.31
CA ASN A 86 -12.80 -7.03 8.25
C ASN A 86 -11.61 -6.47 9.04
N LYS A 87 -10.44 -6.36 8.39
CA LYS A 87 -9.19 -6.08 9.08
C LYS A 87 -9.24 -4.71 9.77
N TRP A 88 -9.92 -3.73 9.16
CA TRP A 88 -9.98 -2.38 9.70
C TRP A 88 -10.91 -2.28 10.91
N SER A 89 -12.14 -2.78 10.82
CA SER A 89 -13.05 -2.83 11.98
C SER A 89 -12.48 -3.68 13.12
N SER A 90 -11.84 -4.81 12.81
CA SER A 90 -11.19 -5.67 13.81
C SER A 90 -10.06 -4.95 14.54
N HIS A 91 -9.20 -4.24 13.80
CA HIS A 91 -8.13 -3.45 14.41
C HIS A 91 -8.68 -2.27 15.22
N TYR A 92 -9.72 -1.60 14.73
CA TYR A 92 -10.38 -0.51 15.44
C TYR A 92 -10.99 -0.97 16.75
N LYS A 93 -11.76 -2.06 16.74
CA LYS A 93 -12.33 -2.69 17.93
C LYS A 93 -11.24 -3.13 18.90
N ARG A 94 -10.13 -3.70 18.42
CA ARG A 94 -9.00 -4.06 19.29
C ARG A 94 -8.32 -2.84 19.93
N ALA A 95 -8.22 -1.73 19.22
CA ALA A 95 -7.54 -0.53 19.70
C ALA A 95 -8.39 0.31 20.66
N PHE A 96 -9.72 0.31 20.49
CA PHE A 96 -10.62 1.24 21.18
C PHE A 96 -11.87 0.60 21.78
N GLY A 97 -12.08 -0.70 21.55
CA GLY A 97 -13.37 -1.36 21.76
C GLY A 97 -13.61 -1.97 23.12
N GLY A 98 -12.63 -1.97 24.04
CA GLY A 98 -12.80 -2.35 25.46
C GLY A 98 -13.44 -3.71 25.70
#